data_AF-A0A0B8P9Y3-F1
#
_entry.id   AF-A0A0B8P9Y3-F1
#
_cell.length_a   1.000
_cell.length_b   1.000
_cell.length_c   1.000
_cell.angle_alpha   90.00
_cell.angle_beta   90.00
_cell.angle_gamma   90.00
#
_symmetry.space_group_name_H-M   'P 1'
#
loop_
_entity.id
_entity.type
_entity.pdbx_description
1 polymer ?
#
loop_
_entity_poly.entity_id
_entity_poly.type
_entity_poly.pdbx_seq_one_letter_code
_entity_poly.pdbx_strand_id
1 'polypeptide(L)'
;MQLERIEVSGFRGIKRLSLPFDDLTTLIGENTWGKSSLLDALSVALPTNGQPYEFEMRDFHVDYAISHPQTQHLQIVLKLRANSQSELKSGRYRKIKPIWNQDNGDKAFIIYRLSASMVGHKITTHYAFLDEQGEPKLLHHSIKLAQELMQLHPVIRLRDSRRFQRVEASDLPNSRIERRIKNTCRRLLAHPGLVSKEEMKSSFKTMHDLVDHYFSYKSHSRHDPRSARDGIFSSGGVRSGAKHLSLSQLLTKLRTNRLAYC
;
A
#
# COMPACT_ATOMS: atom_id res chain seq x y z
N MET A 1 7.11 -14.16 -5.05
CA MET A 1 5.67 -14.24 -5.33
C MET A 1 5.24 -13.06 -6.16
N GLN A 2 4.35 -13.31 -7.10
CA GLN A 2 3.79 -12.37 -8.05
C GLN A 2 2.26 -12.41 -7.98
N LEU A 3 1.61 -11.27 -8.18
CA LEU A 3 0.16 -11.22 -8.37
C LEU A 3 -0.17 -11.77 -9.76
N GLU A 4 -0.93 -12.85 -9.82
CA GLU A 4 -1.36 -13.51 -11.07
C GLU A 4 -2.74 -13.02 -11.49
N ARG A 5 -3.64 -12.80 -10.53
CA ARG A 5 -5.02 -12.40 -10.80
C ARG A 5 -5.63 -11.66 -9.63
N ILE A 6 -6.50 -10.71 -9.91
CA ILE A 6 -7.40 -10.09 -8.94
C ILE A 6 -8.84 -10.26 -9.39
N GLU A 7 -9.71 -10.54 -8.44
CA GLU A 7 -11.15 -10.51 -8.62
C GLU A 7 -11.76 -9.57 -7.60
N VAL A 8 -12.62 -8.66 -8.06
CA VAL A 8 -13.27 -7.65 -7.21
C VAL A 8 -14.76 -7.70 -7.48
N SER A 9 -15.56 -7.71 -6.42
CA SER A 9 -17.00 -7.61 -6.50
C SER A 9 -17.53 -6.71 -5.39
N GLY A 10 -18.54 -5.89 -5.72
CA GLY A 10 -19.21 -5.03 -4.76
C GLY A 10 -18.33 -3.94 -4.13
N PHE A 11 -17.24 -3.52 -4.77
CA PHE A 11 -16.28 -2.57 -4.20
C PHE A 11 -16.25 -1.23 -4.94
N ARG A 12 -16.68 -0.16 -4.27
CA ARG A 12 -16.66 1.23 -4.76
C ARG A 12 -17.23 1.36 -6.19
N GLY A 13 -16.42 1.74 -7.18
CA GLY A 13 -16.85 1.87 -8.57
C GLY A 13 -16.94 0.54 -9.34
N ILE A 14 -16.66 -0.60 -8.70
CA ILE A 14 -16.60 -1.91 -9.34
C ILE A 14 -17.73 -2.80 -8.82
N LYS A 15 -18.68 -3.13 -9.72
CA LYS A 15 -19.72 -4.13 -9.44
C LYS A 15 -19.14 -5.55 -9.45
N ARG A 16 -18.44 -5.90 -10.55
CA ARG A 16 -17.69 -7.15 -10.69
C ARG A 16 -16.57 -6.94 -11.71
N LEU A 17 -15.37 -7.41 -11.39
CA LEU A 17 -14.18 -7.36 -12.24
C LEU A 17 -13.32 -8.58 -11.95
N SER A 18 -12.70 -9.14 -12.98
CA SER A 18 -11.65 -10.16 -12.84
C SER A 18 -10.57 -9.85 -13.89
N LEU A 19 -9.33 -9.68 -13.44
CA LEU A 19 -8.23 -9.21 -14.29
C LEU A 19 -6.94 -10.00 -14.00
N PRO A 20 -6.29 -10.58 -15.02
CA PRO A 20 -4.96 -11.17 -14.87
C PRO A 20 -3.88 -10.08 -14.75
N PHE A 21 -2.77 -10.43 -14.10
CA PHE A 21 -1.59 -9.58 -13.95
C PHE A 21 -0.34 -10.34 -14.39
N ASP A 22 0.48 -9.65 -15.17
CA ASP A 22 1.83 -10.05 -15.55
C ASP A 22 2.88 -9.19 -14.81
N ASP A 23 4.17 -9.43 -15.09
CA ASP A 23 5.29 -8.67 -14.51
C ASP A 23 5.12 -7.15 -14.70
N LEU A 24 4.62 -6.76 -15.88
CA LEU A 24 4.26 -5.39 -16.22
C LEU A 24 2.86 -5.37 -16.82
N THR A 25 1.92 -4.80 -16.07
CA THR A 25 0.52 -4.68 -16.50
C THR A 25 0.16 -3.21 -16.70
N THR A 26 -0.29 -2.84 -17.91
CA THR A 26 -0.73 -1.47 -18.23
C THR A 26 -2.25 -1.44 -18.27
N LEU A 27 -2.86 -0.65 -17.38
CA LEU A 27 -4.31 -0.52 -17.26
C LEU A 27 -4.82 0.69 -18.06
N ILE A 28 -5.49 0.41 -19.17
CA ILE A 28 -6.12 1.43 -20.03
C ILE A 28 -7.64 1.22 -20.00
N GLY A 29 -8.37 2.33 -19.88
CA GLY A 29 -9.81 2.34 -20.02
C GLY A 29 -10.37 3.71 -19.66
N GLU A 30 -11.66 3.88 -19.92
CA GLU A 30 -12.46 5.09 -19.71
C GLU A 30 -12.40 5.66 -18.27
N ASN A 31 -12.92 6.85 -18.04
CA ASN A 31 -12.84 7.47 -16.71
C ASN A 31 -13.70 6.77 -15.64
N THR A 32 -14.65 5.91 -16.05
CA THR A 32 -15.71 5.35 -15.20
C THR A 32 -15.63 3.84 -14.95
N TRP A 33 -14.72 3.11 -15.60
CA TRP A 33 -14.65 1.63 -15.44
C TRP A 33 -14.13 1.17 -14.07
N GLY A 34 -13.71 2.10 -13.20
CA GLY A 34 -13.24 1.76 -11.85
C GLY A 34 -11.74 1.57 -11.72
N LYS A 35 -10.90 2.10 -12.64
CA LYS A 35 -9.43 2.07 -12.55
C LYS A 35 -8.90 2.45 -11.17
N SER A 36 -9.37 3.59 -10.66
CA SER A 36 -8.97 4.09 -9.34
C SER A 36 -9.43 3.15 -8.23
N SER A 37 -10.65 2.60 -8.34
CA SER A 37 -11.18 1.61 -7.40
C SER A 37 -10.39 0.30 -7.42
N LEU A 38 -9.89 -0.15 -8.57
CA LEU A 38 -9.03 -1.33 -8.67
C LEU A 38 -7.70 -1.11 -7.93
N LEU A 39 -7.05 0.04 -8.15
CA LEU A 39 -5.82 0.39 -7.45
C LEU A 39 -6.05 0.55 -5.94
N ASP A 40 -7.20 1.07 -5.53
CA ASP A 40 -7.59 1.15 -4.13
C ASP A 40 -7.86 -0.23 -3.54
N ALA A 41 -8.49 -1.16 -4.27
CA ALA A 41 -8.72 -2.53 -3.85
C ALA A 41 -7.40 -3.27 -3.57
N LEU A 42 -6.40 -3.12 -4.46
CA LEU A 42 -5.05 -3.64 -4.25
C LEU A 42 -4.39 -3.05 -3.00
N SER A 43 -4.49 -1.72 -2.83
CA SER A 43 -3.92 -1.03 -1.68
C SER A 43 -4.56 -1.46 -0.36
N VAL A 44 -5.85 -1.81 -0.39
CA VAL A 44 -6.63 -2.30 0.75
C VAL A 44 -6.30 -3.76 1.07
N ALA A 45 -6.13 -4.60 0.05
CA ALA A 45 -5.88 -6.01 0.24
C ALA A 45 -4.50 -6.30 0.83
N LEU A 46 -3.47 -5.52 0.44
CA LEU A 46 -2.08 -5.71 0.87
C LEU A 46 -1.44 -4.37 1.31
N PRO A 47 -1.85 -3.80 2.46
CA PRO A 47 -1.35 -2.51 2.91
C PRO A 47 0.10 -2.57 3.40
N THR A 48 0.84 -1.46 3.21
CA THR A 48 2.26 -1.34 3.58
C THR A 48 2.53 -1.32 5.09
N ASN A 49 1.53 -0.97 5.90
CA ASN A 49 1.66 -0.93 7.36
C ASN A 49 1.52 -2.31 8.03
N GLY A 50 1.20 -3.36 7.26
CA GLY A 50 0.96 -4.72 7.77
C GLY A 50 -0.24 -4.83 8.70
N GLN A 51 -1.13 -3.84 8.73
CA GLN A 51 -2.35 -3.86 9.53
C GLN A 51 -3.53 -4.25 8.65
N PRO A 52 -4.36 -5.24 9.05
CA PRO A 52 -5.54 -5.62 8.30
C PRO A 52 -6.49 -4.44 8.16
N TYR A 53 -7.03 -4.24 6.95
CA TYR A 53 -7.97 -3.16 6.68
C TYR A 53 -9.42 -3.51 7.07
N GLU A 54 -10.06 -2.67 7.86
CA GLU A 54 -11.49 -2.80 8.15
C GLU A 54 -12.31 -2.02 7.11
N PHE A 55 -13.26 -2.69 6.46
CA PHE A 55 -14.12 -2.01 5.47
C PHE A 55 -15.11 -1.07 6.13
N GLU A 56 -15.40 -0.01 5.38
CA GLU A 56 -16.38 0.99 5.78
C GLU A 56 -17.58 1.01 4.82
N MET A 57 -18.67 1.65 5.23
CA MET A 57 -19.91 1.75 4.45
C MET A 57 -19.67 2.28 3.04
N ARG A 58 -18.70 3.18 2.88
CA ARG A 58 -18.31 3.80 1.61
C ARG A 58 -17.57 2.86 0.65
N ASP A 59 -17.06 1.74 1.13
CA ASP A 59 -16.32 0.79 0.30
C ASP A 59 -17.24 -0.13 -0.51
N PHE A 60 -18.51 -0.26 -0.11
CA PHE A 60 -19.50 -1.03 -0.85
C PHE A 60 -19.95 -0.30 -2.12
N HIS A 61 -20.20 -1.09 -3.18
CA HIS A 61 -20.67 -0.58 -4.45
C HIS A 61 -22.11 -0.06 -4.37
N VAL A 62 -22.35 1.06 -5.05
CA VAL A 62 -23.69 1.66 -5.20
C VAL A 62 -23.95 1.81 -6.69
N ASP A 63 -25.03 1.18 -7.15
CA ASP A 63 -25.48 1.27 -8.54
C ASP A 63 -26.46 2.45 -8.65
N TYR A 64 -26.01 3.59 -9.16
CA TYR A 64 -26.85 4.80 -9.29
C TYR A 64 -27.69 4.81 -10.58
N ALA A 65 -27.41 3.92 -11.53
CA ALA A 65 -28.09 3.87 -12.81
C ALA A 65 -29.48 3.25 -12.73
N ILE A 66 -29.68 2.37 -11.75
CA ILE A 66 -30.92 1.67 -11.50
C ILE A 66 -31.02 1.68 -9.99
N SER A 67 -32.07 2.26 -9.41
CA SER A 67 -32.33 2.48 -7.96
C SER A 67 -32.26 1.23 -7.09
N HIS A 68 -31.12 0.54 -7.12
CA HIS A 68 -30.84 -0.67 -6.40
C HIS A 68 -30.23 -0.31 -5.05
N PRO A 69 -30.56 -1.09 -4.01
CA PRO A 69 -29.91 -0.94 -2.73
C PRO A 69 -28.40 -1.14 -2.90
N GLN A 70 -27.63 -0.39 -2.11
CA GLN A 70 -26.18 -0.58 -1.96
C GLN A 70 -25.87 -2.07 -1.74
N THR A 71 -24.82 -2.58 -2.38
CA THR A 71 -24.44 -3.99 -2.24
C THR A 71 -24.19 -4.31 -0.77
N GLN A 72 -24.78 -5.41 -0.27
CA GLN A 72 -24.60 -5.85 1.11
C GLN A 72 -23.33 -6.69 1.31
N HIS A 73 -22.75 -7.18 0.21
CA HIS A 73 -21.54 -7.99 0.21
C HIS A 73 -20.51 -7.38 -0.73
N LEU A 74 -19.26 -7.35 -0.28
CA LEU A 74 -18.11 -7.05 -1.11
C LEU A 74 -17.06 -8.13 -0.93
N GLN A 75 -16.28 -8.37 -1.98
CA GLN A 75 -15.20 -9.35 -1.96
C GLN A 75 -14.07 -8.94 -2.91
N ILE A 76 -12.85 -9.06 -2.41
CA ILE A 76 -11.60 -8.92 -3.15
C ILE A 76 -10.84 -10.25 -2.99
N VAL A 77 -10.51 -10.90 -4.11
CA VAL A 77 -9.73 -12.13 -4.16
C VAL A 77 -8.44 -11.86 -4.91
N LEU A 78 -7.31 -12.21 -4.32
CA LEU A 78 -6.00 -12.17 -4.95
C LEU A 78 -5.49 -13.59 -5.15
N LYS A 79 -5.04 -13.91 -6.36
CA LYS A 79 -4.24 -15.10 -6.63
C LYS A 79 -2.79 -14.68 -6.76
N LEU A 80 -1.96 -15.16 -5.84
CA LEU A 80 -0.52 -14.91 -5.79
C LEU A 80 0.22 -16.19 -6.13
N ARG A 81 1.14 -16.14 -7.09
CA ARG A 81 1.91 -17.30 -7.55
C ARG A 81 3.36 -17.19 -7.07
N ALA A 82 3.98 -18.32 -6.72
CA ALA A 82 5.42 -18.37 -6.47
C ALA A 82 6.21 -18.09 -7.75
N ASN A 83 7.36 -17.43 -7.61
CA ASN A 83 8.28 -17.17 -8.73
C ASN A 83 9.07 -18.45 -9.06
N SER A 84 9.36 -19.29 -8.05
CA SER A 84 10.10 -20.55 -8.19
C SER A 84 9.58 -21.65 -7.26
N GLN A 85 9.83 -22.92 -7.61
CA GLN A 85 9.43 -24.08 -6.78
C GLN A 85 10.14 -24.12 -5.42
N SER A 86 11.36 -23.57 -5.36
CA SER A 86 12.15 -23.48 -4.12
C SER A 86 11.69 -22.35 -3.20
N GLU A 87 10.83 -21.44 -3.67
CA GLU A 87 10.38 -20.28 -2.89
C GLU A 87 9.66 -20.73 -1.60
N LEU A 88 8.86 -21.80 -1.66
CA LEU A 88 8.22 -22.44 -0.51
C LEU A 88 9.19 -22.84 0.61
N LYS A 89 10.42 -23.22 0.25
CA LYS A 89 11.45 -23.70 1.19
C LYS A 89 12.21 -22.54 1.83
N SER A 90 12.02 -21.31 1.36
CA SER A 90 12.70 -20.14 1.91
C SER A 90 12.22 -19.83 3.33
N GLY A 91 13.17 -19.55 4.24
CA GLY A 91 12.88 -19.28 5.65
C GLY A 91 11.89 -18.13 5.88
N ARG A 92 11.83 -17.15 4.97
CA ARG A 92 10.88 -16.02 5.05
C ARG A 92 9.41 -16.44 4.99
N TYR A 93 9.09 -17.57 4.35
CA TYR A 93 7.71 -18.04 4.19
C TYR A 93 7.30 -19.09 5.23
N ARG A 94 8.18 -19.41 6.19
CA ARG A 94 7.92 -20.44 7.22
C ARG A 94 6.61 -20.22 7.97
N LYS A 95 6.29 -18.96 8.28
CA LYS A 95 5.06 -18.57 9.02
C LYS A 95 3.79 -18.71 8.18
N ILE A 96 3.88 -18.53 6.87
CA ILE A 96 2.74 -18.60 5.94
C ILE A 96 2.71 -19.92 5.17
N LYS A 97 3.47 -20.94 5.60
CA LYS A 97 3.44 -22.28 4.99
C LYS A 97 2.02 -22.88 4.85
N PRO A 98 1.07 -22.75 5.80
CA PRO A 98 -0.23 -23.42 5.69
C PRO A 98 -1.19 -22.81 4.65
N ILE A 99 -0.93 -21.59 4.18
CA ILE A 99 -1.83 -20.90 3.22
C ILE A 99 -1.51 -21.20 1.75
N TRP A 100 -0.41 -21.91 1.49
CA TRP A 100 -0.04 -22.32 0.14
C TRP A 100 -0.91 -23.46 -0.37
N ASN A 101 -1.23 -23.40 -1.66
CA ASN A 101 -1.78 -24.46 -2.48
C ASN A 101 -0.70 -24.92 -3.45
N GLN A 102 -0.77 -26.18 -3.88
CA GLN A 102 0.19 -26.79 -4.79
C GLN A 102 -0.60 -27.47 -5.90
N ASP A 103 -0.51 -26.90 -7.09
CA ASP A 103 -0.99 -27.58 -8.27
C ASP A 103 -0.05 -28.76 -8.58
N ASN A 104 -0.59 -29.84 -9.14
CA ASN A 104 0.19 -31.03 -9.50
C ASN A 104 1.14 -30.72 -10.68
N GLY A 105 2.30 -30.14 -10.37
CA GLY A 105 3.39 -29.85 -11.31
C GLY A 105 3.61 -28.36 -11.63
N ASP A 106 2.69 -27.46 -11.24
CA ASP A 106 2.88 -26.00 -11.37
C ASP A 106 3.48 -25.39 -10.09
N LYS A 107 3.89 -24.13 -10.20
CA LYS A 107 4.37 -23.34 -9.08
C LYS A 107 3.26 -23.19 -8.05
N ALA A 108 3.62 -23.33 -6.78
CA ALA A 108 2.69 -23.11 -5.68
C ALA A 108 2.08 -21.71 -5.71
N PHE A 109 0.86 -21.60 -5.24
CA PHE A 109 0.11 -20.35 -5.24
C PHE A 109 -0.68 -20.18 -3.94
N ILE A 110 -1.18 -18.96 -3.72
CA ILE A 110 -2.01 -18.59 -2.58
C ILE A 110 -3.24 -17.89 -3.15
N ILE A 111 -4.41 -18.30 -2.69
CA ILE A 111 -5.65 -17.57 -2.94
C ILE A 111 -6.04 -16.88 -1.64
N TYR A 112 -5.96 -15.55 -1.64
CA TYR A 112 -6.28 -14.72 -0.49
C TYR A 112 -7.58 -13.97 -0.75
N ARG A 113 -8.57 -14.17 0.13
CA ARG A 113 -9.88 -13.54 0.07
C ARG A 113 -10.07 -12.57 1.23
N LEU A 114 -10.42 -11.36 0.86
CA LEU A 114 -10.86 -10.31 1.76
C LEU A 114 -12.33 -9.99 1.44
N SER A 115 -13.24 -10.22 2.38
CA SER A 115 -14.69 -10.04 2.16
C SER A 115 -15.31 -9.23 3.28
N ALA A 116 -16.37 -8.48 2.98
CA ALA A 116 -17.19 -7.87 4.02
C ALA A 116 -18.68 -8.03 3.74
N SER A 117 -19.42 -8.17 4.82
CA SER A 117 -20.88 -8.24 4.81
C SER A 117 -21.44 -7.12 5.66
N MET A 118 -22.52 -6.53 5.20
CA MET A 118 -23.24 -5.47 5.88
C MET A 118 -24.61 -5.99 6.30
N VAL A 119 -24.84 -6.04 7.61
CA VAL A 119 -26.14 -6.39 8.19
C VAL A 119 -26.62 -5.19 9.01
N GLY A 120 -27.64 -4.49 8.51
CA GLY A 120 -28.04 -3.19 9.05
C GLY A 120 -26.92 -2.16 8.92
N HIS A 121 -26.46 -1.62 10.05
CA HIS A 121 -25.32 -0.68 10.11
C HIS A 121 -24.00 -1.34 10.54
N LYS A 122 -23.99 -2.65 10.80
CA LYS A 122 -22.78 -3.37 11.22
C LYS A 122 -22.09 -3.97 10.02
N ILE A 123 -20.82 -3.62 9.84
CA ILE A 123 -19.95 -4.16 8.80
C ILE A 123 -19.01 -5.17 9.44
N THR A 124 -18.98 -6.39 8.94
CA THR A 124 -18.05 -7.43 9.38
C THR A 124 -17.07 -7.74 8.27
N THR A 125 -15.78 -7.54 8.56
CA THR A 125 -14.69 -7.87 7.63
C THR A 125 -14.13 -9.26 7.95
N HIS A 126 -13.93 -10.07 6.92
CA HIS A 126 -13.43 -11.43 7.03
C HIS A 126 -12.21 -11.63 6.13
N TYR A 127 -11.23 -12.35 6.67
CA TYR A 127 -9.98 -12.71 6.03
C TYR A 127 -9.91 -14.22 5.91
N ALA A 128 -9.78 -14.72 4.69
CA ALA A 128 -9.71 -16.15 4.42
C ALA A 128 -8.62 -16.46 3.39
N PHE A 129 -8.08 -17.66 3.47
CA PHE A 129 -7.26 -18.25 2.42
C PHE A 129 -8.05 -19.39 1.83
N LEU A 130 -8.11 -19.47 0.50
CA LEU A 130 -8.91 -20.46 -0.20
C LEU A 130 -8.04 -21.61 -0.69
N ASP A 131 -8.63 -22.79 -0.78
CA ASP A 131 -8.07 -23.92 -1.52
C ASP A 131 -8.25 -23.73 -3.03
N GLU A 132 -7.91 -24.77 -3.81
CA GLU A 132 -7.99 -24.76 -5.26
C GLU A 132 -9.43 -24.78 -5.77
N GLN A 133 -10.35 -25.26 -4.94
CA GLN A 133 -11.79 -25.34 -5.20
C GLN A 133 -12.50 -24.02 -4.86
N GLY A 134 -11.81 -23.08 -4.19
CA GLY A 134 -12.35 -21.78 -3.79
C GLY A 134 -12.98 -21.78 -2.39
N GLU A 135 -12.84 -22.86 -1.64
CA GLU A 135 -13.36 -23.01 -0.29
C GLU A 135 -12.36 -22.49 0.76
N PRO A 136 -12.84 -21.87 1.86
CA PRO A 136 -11.97 -21.33 2.88
C PRO A 136 -11.25 -22.46 3.63
N LYS A 137 -9.92 -22.42 3.64
CA LYS A 137 -9.08 -23.33 4.41
C LYS A 137 -9.34 -23.13 5.90
N LEU A 138 -9.48 -24.24 6.63
CA LEU A 138 -9.65 -24.25 8.09
C LEU A 138 -8.34 -23.84 8.77
N LEU A 139 -8.21 -22.54 9.06
CA LEU A 139 -7.02 -21.94 9.66
C LEU A 139 -7.38 -21.22 10.95
N HIS A 140 -6.72 -21.55 12.06
CA HIS A 140 -7.02 -20.96 13.37
C HIS A 140 -6.73 -19.46 13.48
N HIS A 141 -5.82 -18.92 12.66
CA HIS A 141 -5.35 -17.54 12.77
C HIS A 141 -5.23 -16.85 11.40
N SER A 142 -6.30 -16.85 10.61
CA SER A 142 -6.30 -16.27 9.26
C SER A 142 -5.86 -14.80 9.24
N ILE A 143 -6.24 -14.00 10.23
CA ILE A 143 -5.85 -12.58 10.34
C ILE A 143 -4.33 -12.44 10.54
N LYS A 144 -3.71 -13.24 11.42
CA LYS A 144 -2.26 -13.19 11.64
C LYS A 144 -1.49 -13.62 10.38
N LEU A 145 -2.00 -14.62 9.68
CA LEU A 145 -1.43 -15.07 8.41
C LEU A 145 -1.56 -14.00 7.32
N ALA A 146 -2.67 -13.27 7.29
CA ALA A 146 -2.85 -12.12 6.41
C ALA A 146 -1.86 -11.00 6.73
N GLN A 147 -1.63 -10.69 8.02
CA GLN A 147 -0.61 -9.71 8.43
C GLN A 147 0.80 -10.10 7.95
N GLU A 148 1.19 -11.36 8.11
CA GLU A 148 2.48 -11.86 7.63
C GLU A 148 2.56 -11.78 6.09
N LEU A 149 1.48 -12.08 5.37
CA LEU A 149 1.43 -11.91 3.91
C LEU A 149 1.62 -10.43 3.51
N MET A 150 0.96 -9.51 4.20
CA MET A 150 1.06 -8.06 3.95
C MET A 150 2.50 -7.55 4.20
N GLN A 151 3.18 -8.08 5.22
CA GLN A 151 4.58 -7.73 5.51
C GLN A 151 5.53 -8.25 4.43
N LEU A 152 5.26 -9.43 3.87
CA LEU A 152 6.11 -10.06 2.85
C LEU A 152 5.87 -9.48 1.45
N HIS A 153 4.63 -9.08 1.12
CA HIS A 153 4.20 -8.62 -0.20
C HIS A 153 3.26 -7.40 -0.11
N PRO A 154 3.75 -6.24 0.36
CA PRO A 154 2.94 -5.03 0.39
C PRO A 154 2.75 -4.45 -1.01
N VAL A 155 1.56 -3.89 -1.27
CA VAL A 155 1.29 -3.08 -2.46
C VAL A 155 1.79 -1.66 -2.21
N ILE A 156 2.81 -1.27 -2.97
CA ILE A 156 3.38 0.08 -2.92
C ILE A 156 2.78 0.90 -4.06
N ARG A 157 2.00 1.92 -3.70
CA ARG A 157 1.42 2.85 -4.67
C ARG A 157 2.32 4.07 -4.84
N LEU A 158 3.07 4.09 -5.92
CA LEU A 158 3.81 5.28 -6.35
C LEU A 158 2.83 6.23 -7.05
N ARG A 159 2.67 7.44 -6.51
CA ARG A 159 1.95 8.51 -7.20
C ARG A 159 2.97 9.46 -7.82
N ASP A 160 2.57 10.09 -8.92
CA ASP A 160 3.35 11.15 -9.55
C ASP A 160 3.71 12.22 -8.51
N SER A 161 5.02 12.49 -8.37
CA SER A 161 5.53 13.47 -7.40
C SER A 161 5.05 14.90 -7.69
N ARG A 162 4.55 15.17 -8.90
CA ARG A 162 3.95 16.45 -9.26
C ARG A 162 2.59 16.69 -8.61
N ARG A 163 1.95 15.63 -8.09
CA ARG A 163 0.69 15.70 -7.33
C ARG A 163 0.90 15.73 -5.82
N PHE A 164 2.14 15.71 -5.33
CA PHE A 164 2.38 16.23 -4.00
C PHE A 164 1.88 17.67 -4.01
N GLN A 165 1.02 18.01 -3.04
CA GLN A 165 0.56 19.37 -2.86
C GLN A 165 1.81 20.24 -2.88
N ARG A 166 2.02 20.96 -3.98
CA ARG A 166 2.96 22.07 -4.03
C ARG A 166 2.40 22.97 -2.95
N VAL A 167 2.98 22.89 -1.76
CA VAL A 167 2.76 23.93 -0.77
C VAL A 167 3.20 25.18 -1.51
N GLU A 168 2.22 26.04 -1.83
CA GLU A 168 2.45 27.24 -2.59
C GLU A 168 3.68 27.94 -2.04
N ALA A 169 4.52 28.42 -2.95
CA ALA A 169 5.86 28.93 -2.70
C ALA A 169 5.86 30.08 -1.69
N SER A 170 5.73 29.74 -0.42
CA SER A 170 5.81 30.58 0.75
C SER A 170 6.95 30.03 1.59
N ASP A 171 8.18 30.37 1.20
CA ASP A 171 9.41 30.19 2.00
C ASP A 171 9.49 28.90 2.85
N LEU A 172 9.20 27.72 2.26
CA LEU A 172 9.42 26.46 2.97
C LEU A 172 10.92 26.09 3.02
N PRO A 173 11.35 25.41 4.10
CA PRO A 173 12.75 25.04 4.39
C PRO A 173 13.48 24.28 3.28
N ASN A 174 12.75 23.73 2.30
CA ASN A 174 13.28 23.01 1.14
C ASN A 174 14.26 23.86 0.31
N SER A 175 13.99 25.15 0.08
CA SER A 175 14.88 25.98 -0.73
C SER A 175 16.23 26.24 -0.04
N ARG A 176 16.24 26.37 1.29
CA ARG A 176 17.46 26.54 2.09
C ARG A 176 18.29 25.27 2.13
N ILE A 177 17.61 24.13 2.31
CA ILE A 177 18.20 22.80 2.33
C ILE A 177 18.83 22.45 0.97
N GLU A 178 18.11 22.63 -0.13
CA GLU A 178 18.60 22.38 -1.49
C GLU A 178 19.76 23.30 -1.85
N ARG A 179 19.69 24.59 -1.49
CA ARG A 179 20.81 25.54 -1.68
C ARG A 179 22.05 25.12 -0.90
N ARG A 180 21.89 24.64 0.34
CA ARG A 180 23.00 24.16 1.17
C ARG A 180 23.69 22.96 0.53
N ILE A 181 22.93 21.95 0.09
CA ILE A 181 23.47 20.76 -0.59
C ILE A 181 24.20 21.16 -1.88
N LYS A 182 23.60 22.02 -2.71
CA LYS A 182 24.18 22.48 -3.96
C LYS A 182 25.49 23.23 -3.74
N ASN A 183 25.57 24.05 -2.70
CA ASN A 183 26.79 24.77 -2.35
C ASN A 183 27.89 23.85 -1.82
N THR A 184 27.57 22.88 -0.95
CA THR A 184 28.58 21.92 -0.47
C THR A 184 29.09 21.04 -1.61
N CYS A 185 28.21 20.57 -2.50
CA CYS A 185 28.60 19.77 -3.67
C CYS A 185 29.50 20.56 -4.63
N ARG A 186 29.16 21.83 -4.91
CA ARG A 186 30.04 22.73 -5.69
C ARG A 186 31.41 22.92 -5.03
N ARG A 187 31.48 23.10 -3.71
CA ARG A 187 32.74 23.27 -2.97
C ARG A 187 33.58 21.99 -2.97
N LEU A 188 32.95 20.82 -2.83
CA LEU A 188 33.63 19.51 -2.93
C LEU A 188 34.24 19.28 -4.31
N LEU A 189 33.51 19.66 -5.38
CA LEU A 189 33.99 19.52 -6.75
C LEU A 189 35.08 20.52 -7.12
N ALA A 190 35.00 21.75 -6.59
CA ALA A 190 35.97 22.81 -6.89
C ALA A 190 37.26 22.68 -6.06
N HIS A 191 37.17 22.28 -4.78
CA HIS A 191 38.32 22.20 -3.88
C HIS A 191 38.16 21.02 -2.89
N PRO A 192 38.60 19.80 -3.27
CA PRO A 192 38.34 18.57 -2.51
C PRO A 192 38.86 18.56 -1.06
N GLY A 193 39.88 19.38 -0.74
CA GLY A 193 40.53 19.42 0.57
C GLY A 193 39.97 20.43 1.58
N LEU A 194 39.03 21.30 1.18
CA LEU A 194 38.55 22.43 2.00
C LEU A 194 37.15 22.22 2.60
N VAL A 195 36.58 21.03 2.44
CA VAL A 195 35.27 20.70 3.01
C VAL A 195 35.50 19.88 4.26
N SER A 196 35.09 20.43 5.41
CA SER A 196 35.30 19.76 6.69
C SER A 196 34.45 18.49 6.81
N LYS A 197 34.91 17.56 7.64
CA LYS A 197 34.19 16.32 7.94
C LYS A 197 32.80 16.60 8.52
N GLU A 198 32.66 17.70 9.26
CA GLU A 198 31.44 18.18 9.89
C GLU A 198 30.47 18.75 8.84
N GLU A 199 30.98 19.50 7.85
CA GLU A 199 30.18 20.00 6.73
C GLU A 199 29.63 18.83 5.90
N MET A 200 30.47 17.83 5.56
CA MET A 200 30.04 16.63 4.84
C MET A 200 28.96 15.87 5.62
N LYS A 201 29.17 15.59 6.92
CA LYS A 201 28.17 14.93 7.77
C LYS A 201 26.85 15.69 7.82
N SER A 202 26.91 17.02 7.89
CA SER A 202 25.70 17.85 7.89
C SER A 202 24.94 17.74 6.57
N SER A 203 25.65 17.71 5.44
CA SER A 203 25.03 17.59 4.11
C SER A 203 24.45 16.20 3.87
N PHE A 204 25.09 15.14 4.35
CA PHE A 204 24.51 13.78 4.34
C PHE A 204 23.25 13.67 5.19
N LYS A 205 23.25 14.24 6.40
CA LYS A 205 22.05 14.30 7.24
C LYS A 205 20.92 15.06 6.55
N THR A 206 21.25 16.17 5.91
CA THR A 206 20.28 16.99 5.17
C THR A 206 19.72 16.25 3.94
N MET A 207 20.54 15.48 3.22
CA MET A 207 20.07 14.60 2.14
C MET A 207 19.14 13.52 2.67
N HIS A 208 19.49 12.92 3.80
CA HIS A 208 18.63 11.93 4.46
C HIS A 208 17.29 12.56 4.86
N ASP A 209 17.28 13.77 5.40
CA ASP A 209 16.06 14.48 5.77
C ASP A 209 15.19 14.82 4.55
N LEU A 210 15.79 15.15 3.39
CA LEU A 210 15.06 15.34 2.13
C LEU A 210 14.45 14.03 1.62
N VAL A 211 15.24 12.96 1.59
CA VAL A 211 14.78 11.63 1.19
C VAL A 211 13.64 11.21 2.13
N ASP A 212 13.82 11.32 3.44
CA ASP A 212 12.77 11.05 4.43
C ASP A 212 11.55 11.94 4.23
N HIS A 213 11.69 13.21 3.82
CA HIS A 213 10.55 14.08 3.51
C HIS A 213 9.82 13.62 2.23
N TYR A 214 10.53 13.35 1.14
CA TYR A 214 9.94 12.91 -0.14
C TYR A 214 9.32 11.52 -0.06
N PHE A 215 9.89 10.64 0.78
CA PHE A 215 9.37 9.31 1.05
C PHE A 215 8.56 9.24 2.35
N SER A 216 8.35 10.36 3.05
CA SER A 216 7.43 10.39 4.18
C SER A 216 6.05 10.19 3.60
N TYR A 217 5.55 8.97 3.77
CA TYR A 217 4.18 8.60 3.52
C TYR A 217 3.31 9.42 4.46
N LYS A 218 3.02 10.68 4.11
CA LYS A 218 1.87 11.37 4.69
C LYS A 218 0.68 10.52 4.29
N SER A 219 0.11 9.81 5.25
CA SER A 219 -1.21 9.20 5.07
C SER A 219 -2.17 10.36 4.87
N HIS A 220 -2.39 10.74 3.62
CA HIS A 220 -3.57 11.51 3.31
C HIS A 220 -4.74 10.63 3.75
N SER A 221 -5.62 11.19 4.59
CA SER A 221 -6.94 10.59 4.83
C SER A 221 -7.47 10.15 3.48
N ARG A 222 -7.95 8.90 3.41
CA ARG A 222 -8.48 8.35 2.17
C ARG A 222 -9.56 9.31 1.69
N HIS A 223 -9.24 10.09 0.67
CA HIS A 223 -10.12 11.12 0.15
C HIS A 223 -11.44 10.43 -0.19
N ASP A 224 -12.53 10.96 0.37
CA ASP A 224 -13.86 10.44 0.09
C ASP A 224 -14.09 10.58 -1.41
N PRO A 225 -14.34 9.49 -2.17
CA PRO A 225 -14.70 9.61 -3.58
C PRO A 225 -16.02 10.36 -3.78
N ARG A 226 -16.79 10.58 -2.70
CA ARG A 226 -18.04 11.37 -2.67
C ARG A 226 -17.87 12.79 -2.14
N SER A 227 -16.69 13.18 -1.67
CA SER A 227 -16.41 14.59 -1.42
C SER A 227 -16.47 15.31 -2.76
N ALA A 228 -17.24 16.39 -2.82
CA ALA A 228 -17.28 17.27 -3.97
C ALA A 228 -15.83 17.55 -4.38
N ARG A 229 -15.53 17.41 -5.68
CA ARG A 229 -14.24 17.82 -6.22
C ARG A 229 -14.05 19.27 -5.79
N ASP A 230 -13.18 19.50 -4.82
CA ASP A 230 -12.81 20.85 -4.43
C ASP A 230 -12.29 21.53 -5.69
N GLY A 231 -13.15 22.39 -6.22
CA GLY A 231 -12.82 23.28 -7.31
C GLY A 231 -11.63 24.12 -6.91
N ILE A 232 -11.02 24.72 -7.92
CA ILE A 232 -9.75 25.46 -7.92
C ILE A 232 -9.69 26.64 -6.91
N PHE A 233 -10.74 26.87 -6.10
CA PHE A 233 -10.81 27.90 -5.08
C PHE A 233 -11.50 27.38 -3.81
N SER A 234 -10.73 26.85 -2.85
CA SER A 234 -11.09 26.87 -1.42
C SER A 234 -9.90 26.49 -0.54
N SER A 235 -9.31 27.50 0.07
CA SER A 235 -8.34 27.40 1.17
C SER A 235 -9.07 27.04 2.47
N GLY A 236 -8.79 25.86 3.03
CA GLY A 236 -9.33 25.45 4.35
C GLY A 236 -8.50 24.33 4.96
N GLY A 237 -7.63 24.67 5.91
CA GLY A 237 -6.77 23.71 6.59
C GLY A 237 -7.50 22.88 7.63
N VAL A 238 -7.22 21.57 7.67
CA VAL A 238 -7.53 20.70 8.80
C VAL A 238 -6.26 20.00 9.24
N ARG A 239 -5.75 20.36 10.43
CA ARG A 239 -4.64 19.68 11.11
C ARG A 239 -5.21 18.44 11.82
N SER A 240 -4.82 17.24 11.40
CA SER A 240 -5.07 16.00 12.16
C SER A 240 -3.77 15.52 12.81
N GLY A 241 -3.78 15.46 14.14
CA GLY A 241 -2.64 15.11 14.99
C GLY A 241 -2.46 13.61 15.18
N ALA A 242 -2.00 12.90 14.14
CA ALA A 242 -1.53 11.53 14.27
C ALA A 242 0.01 11.51 14.40
N LYS A 243 0.52 10.97 15.52
CA LYS A 243 1.96 10.71 15.69
C LYS A 243 2.39 9.65 14.67
N HIS A 244 3.19 10.04 13.68
CA HIS A 244 3.66 9.16 12.61
C HIS A 244 5.13 8.75 12.84
N LEU A 245 5.43 7.47 12.60
CA LEU A 245 6.79 6.92 12.73
C LEU A 245 7.61 7.23 11.46
N SER A 246 8.83 7.72 11.63
CA SER A 246 9.77 7.98 10.54
C SER A 246 10.38 6.68 10.01
N LEU A 247 10.89 6.71 8.78
CA LEU A 247 11.57 5.57 8.13
C LEU A 247 12.80 5.13 8.94
N SER A 248 13.50 6.08 9.56
CA SER A 248 14.56 5.84 10.55
C SER A 248 14.08 5.06 11.79
N GLN A 249 12.89 5.38 12.33
CA GLN A 249 12.27 4.65 13.45
C GLN A 249 11.79 3.24 13.06
N LEU A 250 11.37 3.08 11.80
CA LEU A 250 11.00 1.79 11.21
C LEU A 250 12.23 0.88 11.04
N LEU A 251 13.34 1.43 10.54
CA LEU A 251 14.61 0.73 10.41
C LEU A 251 15.26 0.39 11.77
N THR A 252 15.08 1.24 12.79
CA THR A 252 15.52 0.91 14.16
C THR A 252 14.67 -0.19 14.78
N LYS A 253 13.35 -0.16 14.61
CA LYS A 253 12.46 -1.26 15.05
C LYS A 253 12.76 -2.59 14.37
N LEU A 254 13.10 -2.57 13.09
CA LEU A 254 13.50 -3.76 12.35
C LEU A 254 14.88 -4.30 12.80
N ARG A 255 15.76 -3.43 13.31
CA ARG A 255 17.05 -3.83 13.91
C ARG A 255 16.92 -4.34 15.34
N THR A 256 16.08 -3.74 16.18
CA THR A 256 15.87 -4.21 17.57
C THR A 256 15.15 -5.55 17.62
N ASN A 257 14.23 -5.84 16.69
CA ASN A 257 13.62 -7.17 16.57
C ASN A 257 14.59 -8.27 16.11
N ARG A 258 15.79 -7.93 15.61
CA ARG A 258 16.85 -8.92 15.32
C ARG A 258 17.77 -9.22 16.51
N LEU A 259 17.75 -8.41 17.57
CA LEU A 259 18.58 -8.60 18.77
C LEU A 259 17.82 -9.25 19.95
N ALA A 260 16.51 -9.50 19.80
CA ALA A 260 15.69 -10.19 20.80
C ALA A 260 15.57 -11.71 20.58
N TYR A 261 16.32 -12.27 19.63
CA TYR A 261 16.45 -13.71 19.38
C TYR A 261 17.94 -14.10 19.32
N CYS A 262 18.65 -13.84 20.41
CA CYS A 262 19.83 -14.60 20.82
C CYS A 262 19.54 -15.13 22.22
#